data_AF-A0A3D3TLP8-F1
#
_entry.id   AF-A0A3D3TLP8-F1
#
_cell.length_a   1.000
_cell.length_b   1.000
_cell.length_c   1.000
_cell.angle_alpha   90.00
_cell.angle_beta   90.00
_cell.angle_gamma   90.00
#
_symmetry.space_group_name_H-M   'P 1'
#
loop_
_entity.id
_entity.type
_entity.pdbx_description
1 polymer ?
#
loop_
_entity_poly.entity_id
_entity_poly.type
_entity_poly.pdbx_seq_one_letter_code
_entity_poly.pdbx_strand_id
1 'polypeptide(L)'
;LISMWIVTAPLAIVWMLLPFIIPISEGLLTYGGAMVIGIPLIWMLNSNGINPVIVLAGLSLLWPLGDGLPPTALIGRLTVSTVGYKGSYGSFLKECVVPWVAITVVAMILVIFANKFNFLMMVG
;
A
#
# COMPACT_ATOMS: atom_id res chain seq x y z
N LEU A 1 2.68 -20.87 3.68
CA LEU A 1 1.41 -20.67 4.42
C LEU A 1 0.79 -19.31 4.14
N ILE A 2 1.48 -18.18 4.38
CA ILE A 2 0.94 -16.82 4.10
C ILE A 2 0.55 -16.64 2.62
N SER A 3 1.42 -17.04 1.68
CA SER A 3 1.13 -16.94 0.24
C SER A 3 -0.09 -17.76 -0.20
N MET A 4 -0.33 -18.91 0.45
CA MET A 4 -1.49 -19.76 0.14
C MET A 4 -2.79 -19.06 0.55
N TRP A 5 -2.81 -18.44 1.74
CA TRP A 5 -3.94 -17.64 2.20
C TRP A 5 -4.26 -16.47 1.27
N ILE A 6 -3.22 -15.77 0.78
CA ILE A 6 -3.40 -14.66 -0.17
C ILE A 6 -4.08 -15.17 -1.44
N VAL A 7 -3.61 -16.29 -2.00
CA VAL A 7 -4.11 -16.80 -3.28
C VAL A 7 -5.53 -17.38 -3.18
N THR A 8 -5.93 -17.90 -2.03
CA THR A 8 -7.27 -18.51 -1.84
C THR A 8 -8.31 -17.55 -1.24
N ALA A 9 -7.92 -16.33 -0.86
CA ALA A 9 -8.83 -15.37 -0.25
C ALA A 9 -9.87 -14.85 -1.27
N PRO A 10 -11.14 -14.62 -0.83
CA PRO A 10 -12.12 -13.91 -1.65
C PRO A 10 -11.63 -12.51 -2.02
N LEU A 11 -11.77 -12.14 -3.29
CA LEU A 11 -11.26 -10.89 -3.85
C LEU A 11 -11.76 -9.63 -3.09
N ALA A 12 -13.02 -9.64 -2.67
CA ALA A 12 -13.60 -8.54 -1.88
C ALA A 12 -12.88 -8.35 -0.53
N ILE A 13 -12.50 -9.45 0.12
CA ILE A 13 -11.77 -9.41 1.39
C ILE A 13 -10.37 -8.84 1.16
N VAL A 14 -9.70 -9.28 0.09
CA VAL A 14 -8.38 -8.74 -0.28
C VAL A 14 -8.46 -7.23 -0.44
N TRP A 15 -9.39 -6.72 -1.25
CA TRP A 15 -9.53 -5.27 -1.46
C TRP A 15 -9.81 -4.49 -0.18
N MET A 16 -10.63 -5.02 0.74
CA MET A 16 -10.87 -4.35 2.02
C MET A 16 -9.64 -4.33 2.93
N LEU A 17 -8.79 -5.35 2.84
CA LEU A 17 -7.61 -5.48 3.70
C LEU A 17 -6.38 -4.75 3.17
N LEU A 18 -6.27 -4.50 1.86
CA LEU A 18 -5.11 -3.84 1.24
C LEU A 18 -4.71 -2.51 1.91
N PRO A 19 -5.64 -1.58 2.22
CA PRO A 19 -5.31 -0.32 2.88
C PRO A 19 -4.61 -0.47 4.24
N PHE A 20 -4.76 -1.61 4.89
CA PHE A 20 -4.21 -1.86 6.22
C PHE A 20 -2.99 -2.77 6.16
N ILE A 21 -3.11 -3.93 5.50
CA ILE A 21 -2.03 -4.92 5.42
C ILE A 21 -0.81 -4.33 4.73
N ILE A 22 -1.01 -3.54 3.66
CA ILE A 22 0.12 -3.02 2.90
C ILE A 22 0.95 -2.01 3.73
N PRO A 23 0.38 -0.91 4.28
CA PRO A 23 1.15 0.00 5.11
C PRO A 23 1.72 -0.67 6.38
N ILE A 24 0.97 -1.56 7.03
CA ILE A 24 1.47 -2.28 8.22
C ILE A 24 2.64 -3.19 7.85
N SER A 25 2.59 -3.86 6.69
CA SER A 25 3.67 -4.72 6.23
C SER A 25 4.97 -3.94 6.01
N GLU A 26 4.88 -2.73 5.50
CA GLU A 26 6.03 -1.85 5.36
C GLU A 26 6.52 -1.41 6.75
N GLY A 27 5.64 -0.95 7.64
CA GLY A 27 6.06 -0.49 8.97
C GLY A 27 6.74 -1.58 9.82
N LEU A 28 6.51 -2.86 9.52
CA LEU A 28 7.11 -4.02 10.21
C LEU A 28 8.30 -4.64 9.47
N LEU A 29 8.22 -4.75 8.13
CA LEU A 29 9.15 -5.51 7.30
C LEU A 29 9.90 -4.64 6.31
N THR A 30 9.69 -3.32 6.32
CA THR A 30 10.14 -2.35 5.31
C THR A 30 9.68 -2.78 3.91
N TYR A 31 10.41 -2.41 2.86
CA TYR A 31 10.19 -2.91 1.50
C TYR A 31 10.36 -4.43 1.34
N GLY A 32 10.87 -5.14 2.36
CA GLY A 32 10.83 -6.61 2.41
C GLY A 32 9.40 -7.17 2.37
N GLY A 33 8.41 -6.45 2.93
CA GLY A 33 7.00 -6.81 2.86
C GLY A 33 6.46 -6.86 1.41
N ALA A 34 6.97 -6.00 0.53
CA ALA A 34 6.60 -6.00 -0.89
C ALA A 34 7.01 -7.28 -1.61
N MET A 35 8.17 -7.86 -1.29
CA MET A 35 8.55 -9.15 -1.84
C MET A 35 7.66 -10.29 -1.33
N VAL A 36 7.44 -10.36 -0.01
CA VAL A 36 6.75 -11.50 0.63
C VAL A 36 5.25 -11.53 0.31
N ILE A 37 4.61 -10.35 0.32
CA ILE A 37 3.16 -10.21 0.12
C ILE A 37 2.83 -9.80 -1.31
N GLY A 38 3.63 -8.92 -1.92
CA GLY A 38 3.34 -8.36 -3.24
C GLY A 38 3.40 -9.39 -4.36
N ILE A 39 4.41 -10.25 -4.40
CA ILE A 39 4.54 -11.29 -5.45
C ILE A 39 3.27 -12.19 -5.52
N PRO A 40 2.85 -12.87 -4.43
CA PRO A 40 1.66 -13.72 -4.49
C PRO A 40 0.37 -12.93 -4.73
N LEU A 41 0.27 -11.69 -4.23
CA LEU A 41 -0.88 -10.82 -4.45
C LEU A 41 -1.05 -10.44 -5.94
N ILE A 42 0.03 -10.04 -6.60
CA ILE A 42 0.01 -9.71 -8.04
C ILE A 42 -0.34 -10.94 -8.86
N TRP A 43 0.23 -12.10 -8.53
CA TRP A 43 -0.13 -13.36 -9.18
C TRP A 43 -1.61 -13.71 -9.02
N MET A 44 -2.16 -13.59 -7.81
CA MET A 44 -3.57 -13.82 -7.56
C MET A 44 -4.45 -12.88 -8.40
N LEU A 45 -4.18 -11.57 -8.38
CA LEU A 45 -4.96 -10.58 -9.11
C LEU A 45 -4.86 -10.79 -10.63
N ASN A 46 -3.65 -11.09 -11.13
CA ASN A 46 -3.43 -11.38 -12.54
C ASN A 46 -4.17 -12.65 -12.99
N SER A 47 -4.15 -13.71 -12.17
CA SER A 47 -4.87 -14.96 -12.46
C SER A 47 -6.39 -14.77 -12.49
N ASN A 48 -6.90 -13.73 -11.84
CA ASN A 48 -8.31 -13.30 -11.89
C ASN A 48 -8.60 -12.34 -13.06
N GLY A 49 -7.66 -12.16 -14.00
CA GLY A 49 -7.84 -11.30 -15.17
C GLY A 49 -7.71 -9.80 -14.88
N ILE A 50 -7.10 -9.42 -13.75
CA ILE A 50 -6.88 -8.02 -13.38
C ILE A 50 -5.50 -7.58 -13.88
N ASN A 51 -5.43 -6.38 -14.43
CA ASN A 51 -4.19 -5.81 -14.97
C ASN A 51 -3.10 -5.67 -13.90
N PRO A 52 -1.98 -6.42 -13.99
CA PRO A 52 -0.96 -6.43 -12.95
C PRO A 52 -0.15 -5.13 -12.91
N VAL A 53 0.01 -4.43 -14.03
CA VAL A 53 0.79 -3.19 -14.12
C VAL A 53 0.08 -2.07 -13.38
N ILE A 54 -1.22 -1.89 -13.63
CA ILE A 54 -2.02 -0.86 -12.95
C ILE A 54 -2.18 -1.20 -11.46
N VAL A 55 -2.37 -2.47 -11.12
CA VAL A 55 -2.41 -2.91 -9.71
C VAL A 55 -1.08 -2.59 -9.02
N LEU A 56 0.07 -2.91 -9.63
CA LEU A 56 1.39 -2.58 -9.09
C LEU A 56 1.55 -1.07 -8.88
N ALA A 57 1.07 -0.25 -9.81
CA ALA A 57 1.08 1.20 -9.69
C ALA A 57 0.19 1.71 -8.54
N GLY A 58 -0.96 1.09 -8.29
CA GLY A 58 -1.78 1.40 -7.13
C GLY A 58 -1.13 0.97 -5.82
N LEU A 59 -0.54 -0.23 -5.80
CA LEU A 59 0.14 -0.76 -4.62
C LEU A 59 1.38 0.06 -4.24
N SER A 60 2.15 0.57 -5.21
CA SER A 60 3.33 1.42 -4.94
C SER A 60 2.97 2.74 -4.24
N LEU A 61 1.71 3.17 -4.29
CA LEU A 61 1.21 4.31 -3.52
C LEU A 61 0.91 3.94 -2.05
N LEU A 62 0.52 2.69 -1.76
CA LEU A 62 0.19 2.25 -0.41
C LEU A 62 1.43 1.92 0.43
N TRP A 63 2.47 1.34 -0.17
CA TRP A 63 3.67 0.89 0.55
C TRP A 63 4.35 2.03 1.35
N PRO A 64 4.65 3.19 0.74
CA PRO A 64 5.32 4.29 1.45
C PRO A 64 4.52 4.88 2.61
N LEU A 65 3.23 4.60 2.73
CA LEU A 65 2.44 5.04 3.90
C LEU A 65 2.93 4.40 5.20
N GLY A 66 3.49 3.18 5.12
CA GLY A 66 4.04 2.49 6.28
C GLY A 66 5.26 3.18 6.89
N ASP A 67 5.98 4.01 6.12
CA ASP A 67 7.22 4.66 6.57
C ASP A 67 6.96 5.64 7.74
N GLY A 68 5.68 6.00 7.93
CA GLY A 68 5.14 6.76 9.07
C GLY A 68 4.59 5.91 10.22
N LEU A 69 4.49 4.58 10.11
CA LEU A 69 3.95 3.72 11.16
C LEU A 69 5.05 3.22 12.11
N PRO A 70 4.80 3.24 13.44
CA PRO A 70 5.59 2.47 14.39
C PRO A 70 5.48 0.97 14.10
N PRO A 71 6.52 0.15 14.34
CA PRO A 71 7.74 0.42 15.10
C PRO A 71 8.89 1.06 14.30
N THR A 72 8.91 0.91 12.97
CA THR A 72 10.03 1.40 12.14
C THR A 72 10.06 2.92 12.15
N ALA A 73 9.02 3.59 11.64
CA ALA A 73 8.83 5.04 11.66
C ALA A 73 10.11 5.87 11.35
N LEU A 74 11.08 5.29 10.64
CA LEU A 74 12.45 5.82 10.59
C LEU A 74 12.43 7.14 9.83
N ILE A 75 11.84 7.11 8.64
CA ILE A 75 11.68 8.29 7.79
C ILE A 75 10.80 9.32 8.49
N GLY A 76 9.65 8.91 9.06
CA GLY A 76 8.76 9.84 9.75
C GLY A 76 9.41 10.56 10.95
N ARG A 77 10.21 9.86 11.77
CA ARG A 77 10.92 10.47 12.91
C ARG A 77 12.00 11.43 12.44
N LEU A 78 12.73 11.08 11.38
CA LEU A 78 13.71 11.97 10.75
C LEU A 78 13.03 13.23 10.20
N THR A 79 11.88 13.10 9.55
CA THR A 79 11.09 14.23 9.05
C THR A 79 10.69 15.16 10.18
N VAL A 80 10.10 14.64 11.27
CA VAL A 80 9.70 15.43 12.46
C VAL A 80 10.87 16.24 13.03
N SER A 81 12.04 15.63 13.15
CA SER A 81 13.26 16.30 13.62
C SER A 81 13.73 17.38 12.64
N THR A 82 13.74 17.07 11.34
CA THR A 82 14.25 17.95 10.28
C THR A 82 13.39 19.20 10.10
N VAL A 83 12.06 19.07 10.20
CA VAL A 83 11.12 20.19 10.06
C VAL A 83 10.89 20.94 11.38
N GLY A 84 11.50 20.48 12.48
CA GLY A 84 11.37 21.10 13.80
C GLY A 84 9.96 21.03 14.39
N TYR A 85 9.20 19.96 14.08
CA TYR A 85 7.83 19.80 14.59
C TYR A 85 7.85 19.58 16.11
N LYS A 86 7.12 20.43 16.85
CA LYS A 86 7.18 20.48 18.33
C LYS A 86 6.17 19.57 19.04
N GLY A 87 5.24 18.96 18.31
CA GLY A 87 4.25 18.03 18.88
C GLY A 87 4.80 16.61 19.05
N SER A 88 3.98 15.73 19.63
CA SER A 88 4.30 14.30 19.68
C SER A 88 4.23 13.66 18.28
N TYR A 89 4.89 12.53 18.07
CA TYR A 89 4.82 11.79 16.80
C TYR A 89 3.38 11.42 16.42
N GLY A 90 2.54 11.07 17.39
CA GLY A 90 1.12 10.81 17.15
C GLY A 90 0.34 12.05 16.71
N SER A 91 0.73 13.25 17.17
CA SER A 91 0.16 14.51 16.69
C SER A 91 0.56 14.77 15.23
N PHE A 92 1.84 14.52 14.90
CA PHE A 92 2.31 14.59 13.52
C PHE A 92 1.54 13.65 12.59
N LEU A 93 1.34 12.39 12.99
CA LEU A 93 0.55 11.43 12.19
C LEU A 93 -0.90 11.87 11.99
N LYS A 94 -1.51 12.54 12.98
CA LYS A 94 -2.88 13.08 12.84
C LYS A 94 -2.95 14.17 11.78
N GLU A 95 -1.95 15.04 11.68
CA GLU A 95 -1.86 16.04 10.62
C GLU A 95 -1.71 15.40 9.24
N CYS A 96 -1.07 14.22 9.17
CA CYS A 96 -0.91 13.47 7.93
C CYS A 96 -2.15 12.64 7.52
N VAL A 97 -3.23 12.60 8.30
CA VAL A 97 -4.41 11.78 7.98
C VAL A 97 -5.06 12.18 6.67
N VAL A 98 -5.16 13.48 6.38
CA VAL A 98 -5.77 13.97 5.13
C VAL A 98 -5.00 13.49 3.89
N PRO A 99 -3.68 13.73 3.76
CA PRO A 99 -2.93 13.19 2.62
C PRO A 99 -2.89 11.66 2.61
N TRP A 100 -2.85 11.01 3.77
CA TRP A 100 -2.90 9.55 3.87
C TRP A 100 -4.16 8.96 3.24
N VAL A 101 -5.32 9.49 3.61
CA VAL A 101 -6.61 9.04 3.08
C VAL A 101 -6.69 9.31 1.58
N ALA A 102 -6.23 10.48 1.13
CA ALA A 102 -6.21 10.79 -0.30
C ALA A 102 -5.37 9.79 -1.12
N ILE A 103 -4.15 9.47 -0.66
CA ILE A 103 -3.27 8.49 -1.30
C ILE A 103 -3.94 7.10 -1.31
N THR A 104 -4.52 6.70 -0.19
CA THR A 104 -5.20 5.41 -0.06
C THR A 104 -6.38 5.29 -1.01
N VAL A 105 -7.20 6.34 -1.14
CA VAL A 105 -8.34 6.37 -2.06
C VAL A 105 -7.88 6.22 -3.51
N VAL A 106 -6.87 6.99 -3.93
CA VAL A 106 -6.32 6.90 -5.29
C VAL A 106 -5.76 5.51 -5.57
N ALA A 107 -4.99 4.96 -4.64
CA ALA A 107 -4.45 3.61 -4.75
C ALA A 107 -5.55 2.55 -4.91
N MET A 108 -6.60 2.62 -4.09
CA MET A 108 -7.70 1.67 -4.16
C MET A 108 -8.52 1.80 -5.44
N ILE A 109 -8.70 3.01 -5.97
CA ILE A 109 -9.33 3.22 -7.28
C ILE A 109 -8.54 2.52 -8.38
N LEU A 110 -7.20 2.67 -8.38
CA LEU A 110 -6.33 1.99 -9.35
C LEU A 110 -6.40 0.47 -9.23
N VAL A 111 -6.39 -0.07 -8.01
CA VAL A 111 -6.41 -1.53 -7.79
C VAL A 111 -7.77 -2.15 -8.14
N ILE A 112 -8.88 -1.55 -7.70
CA ILE A 112 -10.23 -2.11 -7.90
C ILE A 112 -10.66 -1.97 -9.37
N PHE A 113 -10.36 -0.84 -10.00
CA PHE A 113 -10.76 -0.55 -11.38
C PHE A 113 -9.61 -0.70 -12.37
N ALA A 114 -8.59 -1.49 -12.04
CA ALA A 114 -7.36 -1.62 -12.83
C ALA A 114 -7.58 -1.80 -14.33
N ASN A 115 -8.53 -2.67 -14.69
CA ASN A 115 -8.86 -2.97 -16.10
C ASN A 115 -9.47 -1.76 -16.84
N LYS A 116 -10.17 -0.86 -16.14
CA LYS A 116 -10.70 0.38 -16.73
C LYS A 116 -9.61 1.39 -17.03
N PHE A 117 -8.46 1.27 -16.36
CA PHE A 117 -7.30 2.12 -16.54
C PHE A 117 -6.26 1.54 -17.50
N ASN A 118 -6.58 0.49 -18.25
CA ASN A 118 -5.68 -0.09 -19.25
C ASN A 118 -5.19 0.95 -20.28
N PHE A 119 -5.98 2.00 -20.56
CA PHE A 119 -5.59 3.09 -21.46
C PHE A 119 -4.38 3.90 -20.96
N LEU A 120 -4.04 3.82 -19.67
CA LEU A 120 -2.84 4.46 -19.10
C LEU A 120 -1.56 3.72 -19.48
N MET A 121 -1.67 2.47 -19.94
CA MET A 121 -0.52 1.71 -20.40
C MET A 121 -0.25 2.04 -21.88
N MET A 122 1.01 2.33 -22.20
CA MET A 122 1.45 2.54 -23.59
C MET A 122 1.50 1.25 -24.42
N VAL A 123 1.27 0.09 -23.80
CA VAL A 123 1.31 -1.22 -24.46
C VAL A 123 -0.08 -1.83 -24.40
N GLY A 124 -0.72 -1.89 -25.57
CA GLY A 124 -1.95 -2.65 -25.81
C GLY A 124 -1.66 -4.07 -26.26
#